data_AF-A0AAD5UKX3-F1
#
_entry.id   AF-A0AAD5UKX3-F1
#
_cell.length_a   1.000
_cell.length_b   1.000
_cell.length_c   1.000
_cell.angle_alpha   90.00
_cell.angle_beta   90.00
_cell.angle_gamma   90.00
#
_symmetry.space_group_name_H-M   'P 1'
#
loop_
_entity.id
_entity.type
_entity.pdbx_description
1 polymer ?
#
loop_
_entity_poly.entity_id
_entity_poly.type
_entity_poly.pdbx_seq_one_letter_code
_entity_poly.pdbx_strand_id
1 'polypeptide(L)'
;METIEQYKAKYLMVLEEQLHLHRQLKSQEMEIAHLRNLVYQKDKDIEQLLPKTRPIPRFPTPSKDPSDSESDSKFIGYTPESDREKPKRKSSLNAAKPKFDTLADGSTVPRQCGDCFATHTSGHWCLDQFVKNGHICQKCYRRRKKMAVSGIEFTPSHECSNCNVRKSSMWFKHPNQAGKYLCSGCKDQIKITCNILSPKEPQSPVSTCSHESVHRGSRISDLLS
;
A
#
# COMPACT_ATOMS: atom_id res chain seq x y z
N MET A 1 -56.13 -0.31 -20.26
CA MET A 1 -55.06 0.25 -21.11
C MET A 1 -54.73 1.62 -20.57
N GLU A 2 -53.48 1.87 -20.16
CA GLU A 2 -53.06 3.22 -19.78
C GLU A 2 -53.14 4.14 -21.00
N THR A 3 -53.62 5.37 -20.80
CA THR A 3 -53.71 6.33 -21.89
C THR A 3 -52.32 6.89 -22.20
N ILE A 4 -52.11 7.33 -23.45
CA ILE A 4 -50.87 8.00 -23.86
C ILE A 4 -50.54 9.17 -22.93
N GLU A 5 -51.57 9.87 -22.44
CA GLU A 5 -51.42 10.98 -21.48
C GLU A 5 -50.88 10.54 -20.12
N GLN A 6 -51.24 9.35 -19.61
CA GLN A 6 -50.67 8.81 -18.38
C GLN A 6 -49.19 8.49 -18.53
N TYR A 7 -48.76 7.95 -19.69
CA TYR A 7 -47.35 7.72 -19.96
C TYR A 7 -46.54 9.01 -20.06
N LYS A 8 -47.08 10.04 -20.73
CA LYS A 8 -46.45 11.36 -20.79
C LYS A 8 -46.26 11.95 -19.40
N ALA A 9 -47.27 11.88 -18.54
CA ALA A 9 -47.19 12.39 -17.17
C ALA A 9 -46.10 11.67 -16.36
N LYS A 10 -46.04 10.33 -16.42
CA LYS A 10 -44.98 9.55 -15.75
C LYS A 10 -43.58 9.92 -16.26
N TYR A 11 -43.43 10.10 -17.57
CA TYR A 11 -42.15 10.47 -18.17
C TYR A 11 -41.70 11.87 -17.72
N LEU A 12 -42.62 12.84 -17.66
CA LEU A 12 -42.32 14.19 -17.17
C LEU A 12 -41.88 14.18 -15.71
N MET A 13 -42.53 13.39 -14.84
CA MET A 13 -42.11 13.26 -13.44
C MET A 13 -40.67 12.74 -13.31
N VAL A 14 -40.30 11.72 -14.09
CA VAL A 14 -38.93 11.19 -14.08
C VAL A 14 -37.92 12.24 -14.55
N LEU A 15 -38.26 13.03 -15.58
CA LEU A 15 -37.40 14.11 -16.05
C LEU A 15 -37.23 15.22 -15.01
N GLU A 16 -38.30 15.59 -14.31
CA GLU A 16 -38.25 16.58 -13.23
C GLU A 16 -37.40 16.10 -12.05
N GLU A 17 -37.52 14.84 -11.67
CA GLU A 17 -36.68 14.22 -10.64
C GLU A 17 -35.20 14.20 -11.05
N GLN A 18 -34.90 13.80 -12.29
CA GLN A 18 -33.52 13.84 -12.82
C GLN A 18 -32.96 15.26 -12.82
N LEU A 19 -33.76 16.25 -13.20
CA LEU A 19 -33.35 17.65 -13.22
C LEU A 19 -33.14 18.18 -11.79
N HIS A 20 -33.95 17.75 -10.83
CA HIS A 20 -33.75 18.05 -9.41
C HIS A 20 -32.43 17.47 -8.88
N LEU A 21 -32.15 16.20 -9.16
CA LEU A 21 -30.89 15.55 -8.77
C LEU A 21 -29.68 16.24 -9.41
N HIS A 22 -29.78 16.64 -10.68
CA HIS A 22 -28.71 17.38 -11.36
C HIS A 22 -28.43 18.74 -10.69
N ARG A 23 -29.47 19.45 -10.24
CA ARG A 23 -29.32 20.70 -9.47
C ARG A 23 -28.65 20.46 -8.12
N GLN A 24 -29.02 19.38 -7.42
CA GLN A 24 -28.38 19.02 -6.15
C GLN A 24 -26.90 18.70 -6.32
N LEU A 25 -26.54 17.90 -7.34
CA LEU A 25 -25.13 17.58 -7.63
C LEU A 25 -24.32 18.84 -7.94
N LYS A 26 -24.84 19.75 -8.76
CA LYS A 26 -24.17 21.04 -9.02
C LYS A 26 -24.00 21.88 -7.76
N SER A 27 -24.98 21.88 -6.86
CA SER A 27 -24.86 22.57 -5.57
C SER A 27 -23.71 21.98 -4.74
N GLN A 28 -23.61 20.65 -4.66
CA GLN A 28 -22.53 19.97 -3.94
C GLN A 28 -21.16 20.23 -4.57
N GLU A 29 -21.06 20.26 -5.90
CA GLU A 29 -19.82 20.59 -6.60
C GLU A 29 -19.32 22.00 -6.26
N MET A 30 -20.22 22.98 -6.17
CA MET A 30 -19.88 24.35 -5.73
C MET A 30 -19.41 24.39 -4.28
N GLU A 31 -20.06 23.65 -3.38
CA GLU A 31 -19.65 23.55 -1.97
C GLU A 31 -18.26 22.92 -1.83
N ILE A 32 -18.00 21.83 -2.55
CA ILE A 32 -16.67 21.19 -2.59
C ILE A 32 -15.61 22.15 -3.13
N ALA A 33 -15.91 22.91 -4.18
CA ALA A 33 -15.00 23.92 -4.72
C ALA A 33 -14.71 25.03 -3.70
N HIS A 34 -15.72 25.48 -2.95
CA HIS A 34 -15.54 26.47 -1.88
C HIS A 34 -14.64 25.92 -0.75
N LEU A 35 -14.87 24.68 -0.30
CA LEU A 35 -14.04 24.05 0.72
C LEU A 35 -12.59 23.86 0.27
N ARG A 36 -12.35 23.50 -0.99
CA ARG A 36 -11.00 23.42 -1.57
C ARG A 36 -10.27 24.76 -1.53
N ASN A 37 -10.96 25.85 -1.84
CA ASN A 37 -10.39 27.20 -1.76
C ASN A 37 -10.06 27.59 -0.31
N LEU A 38 -10.90 27.21 0.66
CA LEU A 38 -10.62 27.45 2.08
C LEU A 38 -9.38 26.68 2.57
N VAL A 39 -9.24 25.40 2.20
CA VAL A 39 -8.05 24.61 2.53
C VAL A 39 -6.79 25.24 1.93
N TYR A 40 -6.84 25.63 0.65
CA TYR A 40 -5.73 26.31 -0.02
C TYR A 40 -5.33 27.61 0.69
N GLN A 41 -6.30 28.41 1.12
CA GLN A 41 -6.02 29.64 1.85
C GLN A 41 -5.38 29.35 3.23
N LYS A 42 -5.86 28.32 3.94
CA LYS A 42 -5.28 27.91 5.22
C LYS A 42 -3.85 27.41 5.08
N ASP A 43 -3.54 26.63 4.05
CA ASP A 43 -2.16 26.19 3.78
C ASP A 43 -1.24 27.39 3.52
N LYS A 44 -1.71 28.38 2.77
CA LYS A 44 -0.96 29.63 2.51
C LYS A 44 -0.76 30.47 3.78
N ASP A 45 -1.72 30.48 4.69
CA ASP A 45 -1.60 31.15 5.98
C ASP A 45 -0.59 30.41 6.88
N ILE A 46 -0.59 29.07 6.88
CA ILE A 46 0.38 28.24 7.60
C ILE A 46 1.81 28.49 7.08
N GLU A 47 2.00 28.54 5.77
CA GLU A 47 3.32 28.85 5.17
C GLU A 47 3.86 30.22 5.60
N GLN A 48 2.99 31.21 5.81
CA GLN A 48 3.39 32.54 6.29
C GLN A 48 3.80 32.54 7.78
N LEU A 49 3.23 31.64 8.59
CA LEU A 49 3.57 31.51 10.01
C LEU A 49 4.85 30.71 10.23
N LEU A 50 5.27 29.87 9.28
CA LEU A 50 6.52 29.15 9.40
C LEU A 50 7.70 30.13 9.34
N PRO A 51 8.55 30.19 10.39
CA PRO A 51 9.74 31.03 10.34
C PRO A 51 10.58 30.55 9.16
N LYS A 52 10.95 31.48 8.27
CA LYS A 52 11.86 31.19 7.15
C LYS A 52 13.10 30.52 7.73
N THR A 53 13.17 29.20 7.64
CA THR A 53 14.30 28.45 8.17
C THR A 53 15.50 28.96 7.42
N ARG A 54 16.42 29.63 8.15
CA ARG A 54 17.68 30.04 7.55
C ARG A 54 18.30 28.78 6.93
N PRO A 55 18.87 28.87 5.72
CA PRO A 55 19.55 27.76 5.11
C PRO A 55 20.49 27.13 6.14
N ILE A 56 20.30 25.84 6.43
CA ILE A 56 21.18 25.13 7.35
C ILE A 56 22.61 25.34 6.81
N PRO A 57 23.53 25.91 7.60
CA PRO A 57 24.91 26.08 7.17
C PRO A 57 25.40 24.73 6.67
N ARG A 58 25.81 24.66 5.40
CA ARG A 58 26.39 23.43 4.85
C ARG A 58 27.65 23.16 5.66
N PHE A 59 27.58 22.16 6.54
CA PHE A 59 28.78 21.67 7.21
C PHE A 59 29.78 21.26 6.14
N PRO A 60 31.04 21.71 6.21
CA PRO A 60 32.08 21.28 5.28
C PRO A 60 32.16 19.76 5.36
N THR A 61 31.93 19.11 4.22
CA THR A 61 32.11 17.67 4.08
C THR A 61 33.57 17.33 4.35
N PRO A 62 33.87 16.34 5.21
CA PRO A 62 35.24 15.98 5.53
C PRO A 62 35.96 15.53 4.25
N SER A 63 37.11 16.14 3.98
CA SER A 63 38.03 15.77 2.93
C SER A 63 38.45 14.32 3.12
N LYS A 64 38.23 13.47 2.11
CA LYS A 64 38.84 12.16 2.04
C LYS A 64 40.30 12.34 1.67
N ASP A 65 41.18 12.30 2.65
CA ASP A 65 42.59 12.06 2.39
C ASP A 65 42.81 10.56 2.12
N PRO A 66 43.51 10.19 1.04
CA PRO A 66 43.95 8.82 0.83
C PRO A 66 45.22 8.59 1.66
N SER A 67 45.09 7.86 2.76
CA SER A 67 46.25 7.34 3.49
C SER A 67 46.42 5.86 3.14
N ASP A 68 47.35 5.62 2.22
CA ASP A 68 47.96 4.31 1.98
C ASP A 68 48.73 3.89 3.25
N SER A 69 48.41 2.72 3.78
CA SER A 69 49.33 1.98 4.65
C SER A 69 49.05 0.48 4.54
N GLU A 70 49.79 -0.15 3.63
CA GLU A 70 50.13 -1.56 3.72
C GLU A 70 50.82 -1.84 5.06
N SER A 71 50.33 -2.80 5.82
CA SER A 71 51.17 -3.50 6.80
C SER A 71 50.73 -4.95 6.89
N ASP A 72 51.60 -5.79 6.32
CA ASP A 72 51.68 -7.23 6.49
C ASP A 72 51.75 -7.61 7.97
N SER A 73 50.89 -8.55 8.38
CA SER A 73 51.03 -9.26 9.64
C SER A 73 50.49 -10.68 9.48
N LYS A 74 51.43 -11.59 9.14
CA LYS A 74 51.30 -13.04 9.30
C LYS A 74 50.98 -13.37 10.76
N PHE A 75 49.86 -14.04 11.00
CA PHE A 75 49.67 -14.84 12.20
C PHE A 75 49.04 -16.19 11.81
N ILE A 76 49.77 -17.27 12.08
CA ILE A 76 49.34 -18.67 11.92
C ILE A 76 48.77 -19.12 13.27
N GLY A 77 47.57 -19.69 13.27
CA GLY A 77 46.99 -20.38 14.42
C GLY A 77 45.69 -21.10 14.05
N TYR A 78 45.73 -22.42 14.03
CA TYR A 78 44.63 -23.34 13.71
C TYR A 78 43.51 -23.36 14.76
N THR A 79 42.25 -23.49 14.33
CA THR A 79 41.19 -24.26 15.02
C THR A 79 40.21 -24.88 14.01
N PRO A 80 39.60 -26.04 14.32
CA PRO A 80 39.03 -26.96 13.33
C PRO A 80 37.53 -26.74 13.03
N GLU A 81 37.16 -27.23 11.84
CA GLU A 81 35.83 -27.67 11.36
C GLU A 81 34.59 -27.34 12.21
N SER A 82 33.76 -26.41 11.71
CA SER A 82 32.40 -26.74 11.20
C SER A 82 31.62 -25.47 10.82
N ASP A 83 32.01 -24.77 9.76
CA ASP A 83 31.15 -23.74 9.18
C ASP A 83 31.13 -23.90 7.67
N ARG A 84 29.97 -24.33 7.15
CA ARG A 84 29.63 -24.23 5.74
C ARG A 84 29.67 -22.74 5.36
N GLU A 85 30.81 -22.29 4.86
CA GLU A 85 30.93 -21.00 4.19
C GLU A 85 29.91 -20.96 3.05
N LYS A 86 28.83 -20.19 3.28
CA LYS A 86 27.96 -19.75 2.19
C LYS A 86 28.84 -18.97 1.22
N PRO A 87 28.77 -19.24 -0.10
CA PRO A 87 29.57 -18.52 -1.08
C PRO A 87 29.27 -17.03 -0.94
N LYS A 88 30.30 -16.26 -0.58
CA LYS A 88 30.30 -14.79 -0.60
C LYS A 88 29.89 -14.39 -2.02
N ARG A 89 28.61 -14.07 -2.20
CA ARG A 89 28.09 -13.51 -3.44
C ARG A 89 28.87 -12.23 -3.67
N LYS A 90 29.80 -12.26 -4.62
CA LYS A 90 30.48 -11.07 -5.16
C LYS A 90 29.39 -10.04 -5.45
N SER A 91 29.29 -9.02 -4.61
CA SER A 91 28.40 -7.89 -4.80
C SER A 91 28.96 -7.09 -5.96
N SER A 92 28.65 -7.52 -7.18
CA SER A 92 28.88 -6.71 -8.37
C SER A 92 28.02 -5.46 -8.23
N LEU A 93 28.62 -4.38 -7.74
CA LEU A 93 28.16 -3.01 -7.89
C LEU A 93 28.28 -2.61 -9.37
N ASN A 94 27.65 -3.39 -10.24
CA ASN A 94 27.40 -2.97 -11.60
C ASN A 94 26.20 -2.03 -11.49
N ALA A 95 26.47 -0.74 -11.33
CA ALA A 95 25.46 0.30 -11.46
C ALA A 95 24.76 0.08 -12.81
N ALA A 96 23.52 -0.44 -12.77
CA ALA A 96 22.78 -0.79 -13.96
C ALA A 96 22.58 0.48 -14.79
N LYS A 97 23.16 0.53 -15.98
CA LYS A 97 22.99 1.65 -16.91
C LYS A 97 21.48 1.92 -17.09
N PRO A 98 21.04 3.19 -17.02
CA PRO A 98 19.63 3.53 -17.24
C PRO A 98 19.19 3.03 -18.62
N LYS A 99 18.05 2.36 -18.67
CA LYS A 99 17.40 2.01 -19.94
C LYS A 99 16.53 3.19 -20.36
N PHE A 100 16.50 3.48 -21.65
CA PHE A 100 15.69 4.55 -22.23
C PHE A 100 14.58 3.96 -23.07
N ASP A 101 13.43 4.63 -23.10
CA ASP A 101 12.33 4.37 -24.02
C ASP A 101 12.40 5.40 -25.16
N THR A 102 12.21 4.95 -26.39
CA THR A 102 12.12 5.82 -27.56
C THR A 102 10.66 6.20 -27.79
N LEU A 103 10.36 7.50 -27.78
CA LEU A 103 9.04 8.02 -28.11
C LEU A 103 8.81 8.03 -29.63
N ALA A 104 7.55 8.22 -30.04
CA ALA A 104 7.16 8.20 -31.46
C ALA A 104 7.85 9.30 -32.29
N ASP A 105 8.31 10.38 -31.66
CA ASP A 105 9.08 11.47 -32.26
C ASP A 105 10.59 11.18 -32.36
N GLY A 106 11.03 9.98 -31.93
CA GLY A 106 12.43 9.58 -31.90
C GLY A 106 13.20 10.07 -30.67
N SER A 107 12.59 10.84 -29.77
CA SER A 107 13.24 11.27 -28.53
C SER A 107 13.42 10.11 -27.55
N THR A 108 14.51 10.12 -26.78
CA THR A 108 14.78 9.08 -25.77
C THR A 108 14.55 9.63 -24.37
N VAL A 109 13.65 9.00 -23.62
CA VAL A 109 13.35 9.34 -22.23
C VAL A 109 13.81 8.21 -21.31
N PRO A 110 14.38 8.51 -20.13
CA PRO A 110 14.76 7.46 -19.19
C PRO A 110 13.50 6.68 -18.79
N ARG A 111 13.56 5.35 -18.90
CA ARG A 111 12.44 4.48 -18.54
C ARG A 111 12.10 4.68 -17.06
N GLN A 112 10.83 4.97 -16.78
CA GLN A 112 10.33 5.21 -15.42
C GLN A 112 9.36 4.12 -14.99
N CYS A 113 9.41 3.76 -13.70
CA CYS A 113 8.46 2.81 -13.13
C CYS A 113 7.09 3.45 -12.96
N GLY A 114 6.05 2.86 -13.55
CA GLY A 114 4.67 3.36 -13.42
C GLY A 114 4.13 3.44 -11.99
N ASP A 115 4.71 2.69 -11.04
CA ASP A 115 4.25 2.67 -9.63
C ASP A 115 4.99 3.65 -8.72
N CYS A 116 6.32 3.77 -8.90
CA CYS A 116 7.17 4.48 -7.95
C CYS A 116 8.01 5.57 -8.60
N PHE A 117 7.85 5.77 -9.92
CA PHE A 117 8.58 6.73 -10.75
C PHE A 117 10.11 6.58 -10.69
N ALA A 118 10.62 5.48 -10.15
CA ALA A 118 12.04 5.18 -10.15
C ALA A 118 12.53 5.09 -11.61
N THR A 119 13.63 5.79 -11.91
CA THR A 119 14.36 5.73 -13.19
C THR A 119 15.37 4.58 -13.23
N HIS A 120 15.60 3.92 -12.09
CA HIS A 120 16.55 2.82 -11.96
C HIS A 120 15.92 1.63 -11.22
N THR A 121 16.38 0.43 -11.56
CA THR A 121 15.97 -0.82 -10.92
C THR A 121 17.19 -1.70 -10.71
N SER A 122 17.26 -2.41 -9.59
CA SER A 122 18.37 -3.31 -9.26
C SER A 122 18.40 -4.60 -10.09
N GLY A 123 17.41 -4.80 -10.96
CA GLY A 123 17.27 -5.99 -11.80
C GLY A 123 16.74 -5.65 -13.18
N HIS A 124 15.81 -6.44 -13.69
CA HIS A 124 15.15 -6.14 -14.96
C HIS A 124 13.89 -5.28 -14.77
N TRP A 125 13.48 -4.64 -15.85
CA TRP A 125 12.17 -4.01 -15.97
C TRP A 125 11.15 -5.09 -16.34
N CYS A 126 9.99 -5.07 -15.68
CA CYS A 126 8.89 -5.97 -15.98
C CYS A 126 7.83 -5.18 -16.76
N LEU A 127 7.24 -5.80 -17.77
CA LEU A 127 6.02 -5.28 -18.40
C LEU A 127 4.84 -5.54 -17.47
N ASP A 128 3.97 -4.55 -17.35
CA ASP A 128 2.75 -4.64 -16.56
C ASP A 128 1.54 -4.33 -17.42
N GLN A 129 0.55 -5.21 -17.36
CA GLN A 129 -0.67 -5.11 -18.16
C GLN A 129 -1.63 -4.06 -17.60
N PHE A 130 -1.54 -3.75 -16.30
CA PHE A 130 -2.44 -2.84 -15.61
C PHE A 130 -2.03 -1.37 -15.73
N VAL A 131 -0.74 -1.10 -15.96
CA VAL A 131 -0.28 0.24 -16.31
C VAL A 131 -0.25 0.29 -17.83
N LYS A 132 -1.14 1.09 -18.45
CA LYS A 132 -1.20 1.24 -19.92
C LYS A 132 0.20 1.48 -20.47
N ASN A 133 0.75 0.47 -21.17
CA ASN A 133 2.08 0.46 -21.78
C ASN A 133 3.24 0.77 -20.82
N GLY A 134 3.05 0.53 -19.52
CA GLY A 134 4.01 0.89 -18.49
C GLY A 134 4.99 -0.22 -18.12
N HIS A 135 6.26 0.15 -18.00
CA HIS A 135 7.24 -0.69 -17.33
C HIS A 135 7.18 -0.46 -15.82
N ILE A 136 7.35 -1.53 -15.04
CA ILE A 136 7.54 -1.45 -13.59
C ILE A 136 8.89 -2.03 -13.18
N CYS A 137 9.48 -1.48 -12.11
CA CYS A 137 10.73 -1.99 -11.59
C CYS A 137 10.53 -3.37 -10.92
N GLN A 138 11.58 -4.19 -10.86
CA GLN A 138 11.52 -5.53 -10.27
C GLN A 138 10.98 -5.52 -8.83
N LYS A 139 11.29 -4.46 -8.07
CA LYS A 139 10.82 -4.28 -6.69
C LYS A 139 9.30 -4.12 -6.64
N CYS A 140 8.73 -3.27 -7.49
CA CYS A 140 7.28 -3.08 -7.59
C CYS A 140 6.58 -4.33 -8.15
N TYR A 141 7.16 -4.99 -9.15
CA TYR A 141 6.64 -6.26 -9.66
C TYR A 141 6.54 -7.34 -8.57
N ARG A 142 7.61 -7.57 -7.80
CA ARG A 142 7.60 -8.54 -6.68
C ARG A 142 6.59 -8.15 -5.60
N ARG A 143 6.45 -6.86 -5.31
CA ARG A 143 5.45 -6.36 -4.35
C ARG A 143 4.04 -6.71 -4.81
N ARG A 144 3.68 -6.38 -6.05
CA ARG A 144 2.37 -6.70 -6.63
C ARG A 144 2.10 -8.20 -6.65
N LYS A 145 3.08 -9.01 -7.07
CA LYS A 145 2.94 -10.48 -7.08
C LYS A 145 2.64 -11.04 -5.68
N LYS A 146 3.28 -10.51 -4.63
CA LYS A 146 2.96 -10.90 -3.25
C LYS A 146 1.53 -10.49 -2.83
N MET A 147 1.07 -9.31 -3.26
CA MET A 147 -0.26 -8.81 -2.93
C MET A 147 -1.38 -9.59 -3.64
N ALA A 148 -1.16 -9.95 -4.91
CA ALA A 148 -2.07 -10.80 -5.67
C ALA A 148 -2.26 -12.17 -4.99
N VAL A 149 -1.18 -12.80 -4.50
CA VAL A 149 -1.25 -14.07 -3.75
C VAL A 149 -2.06 -13.91 -2.45
N SER A 150 -2.01 -12.75 -1.80
CA SER A 150 -2.82 -12.48 -0.61
C SER A 150 -4.29 -12.12 -0.90
N GLY A 151 -4.73 -12.12 -2.16
CA GLY A 151 -6.09 -11.72 -2.55
C GLY A 151 -6.39 -10.25 -2.24
N ILE A 152 -5.36 -9.40 -2.30
CA ILE A 152 -5.47 -7.94 -2.10
C ILE A 152 -5.19 -7.29 -3.45
N GLU A 153 -6.20 -6.66 -4.03
CA GLU A 153 -6.04 -5.89 -5.27
C GLU A 153 -5.15 -4.68 -5.03
N PHE A 154 -4.15 -4.46 -5.88
CA PHE A 154 -3.27 -3.30 -5.74
C PHE A 154 -4.00 -2.06 -6.23
N THR A 155 -4.53 -1.26 -5.30
CA THR A 155 -4.95 0.11 -5.61
C THR A 155 -3.85 1.08 -5.15
N PRO A 156 -3.48 2.08 -5.99
CA PRO A 156 -2.48 3.09 -5.61
C PRO A 156 -2.93 3.98 -4.43
N SER A 157 -4.18 3.82 -3.97
CA SER A 157 -4.80 4.57 -2.88
C SER A 157 -4.77 3.86 -1.53
N HIS A 158 -4.12 2.69 -1.38
CA HIS A 158 -4.05 2.05 -0.07
C HIS A 158 -3.28 2.89 0.96
N GLU A 159 -3.99 3.32 1.99
CA GLU A 159 -3.45 3.94 3.19
C GLU A 159 -3.74 3.09 4.42
N CYS A 160 -2.78 3.05 5.35
CA CYS A 160 -2.96 2.29 6.58
C CYS A 160 -4.03 2.96 7.44
N SER A 161 -5.11 2.26 7.75
CA SER A 161 -6.20 2.83 8.54
C SER A 161 -5.84 3.17 9.98
N ASN A 162 -4.66 2.73 10.45
CA ASN A 162 -4.17 3.03 11.79
C ASN A 162 -3.14 4.17 11.83
N CYS A 163 -2.21 4.23 10.86
CA CYS A 163 -1.12 5.22 10.87
C CYS A 163 -1.08 6.13 9.63
N ASN A 164 -2.05 6.00 8.73
CA ASN A 164 -2.19 6.74 7.47
C ASN A 164 -0.97 6.69 6.54
N VAL A 165 -0.03 5.76 6.77
CA VAL A 165 1.12 5.60 5.86
C VAL A 165 0.62 5.08 4.51
N ARG A 166 1.08 5.69 3.42
CA ARG A 166 0.75 5.29 2.05
C ARG A 166 1.76 4.30 1.44
N LYS A 167 2.85 4.03 2.16
CA LYS A 167 3.95 3.18 1.71
C LYS A 167 4.18 2.09 2.74
N SER A 168 3.86 0.84 2.38
CA SER A 168 4.24 -0.34 3.15
C SER A 168 4.85 -1.40 2.24
N SER A 169 5.68 -2.27 2.81
CA SER A 169 6.22 -3.43 2.12
C SER A 169 5.16 -4.51 1.91
N MET A 170 4.18 -4.60 2.82
CA MET A 170 3.10 -5.57 2.80
C MET A 170 1.84 -4.95 3.43
N TRP A 171 0.69 -5.25 2.85
CA TRP A 171 -0.62 -4.81 3.32
C TRP A 171 -1.41 -6.01 3.83
N PHE A 172 -2.22 -5.78 4.87
CA PHE A 172 -3.07 -6.80 5.47
C PHE A 172 -4.48 -6.26 5.65
N LYS A 173 -5.50 -7.11 5.55
CA LYS A 173 -6.88 -6.70 5.84
C LYS A 173 -7.03 -6.34 7.31
N HIS A 174 -7.75 -5.27 7.61
CA HIS A 174 -8.05 -4.89 8.98
C HIS A 174 -9.02 -5.93 9.60
N PRO A 175 -8.74 -6.47 10.80
CA PRO A 175 -9.56 -7.54 11.38
C PRO A 175 -11.00 -7.08 11.66
N ASN A 176 -11.18 -5.81 12.05
CA ASN A 176 -12.47 -5.28 12.51
C ASN A 176 -13.12 -4.28 11.55
N GLN A 177 -12.51 -3.96 10.40
CA GLN A 177 -13.01 -2.92 9.50
C GLN A 177 -12.96 -3.43 8.06
N ALA A 178 -14.13 -3.77 7.50
CA ALA A 178 -14.23 -4.27 6.14
C ALA A 178 -13.73 -3.21 5.13
N GLY A 179 -13.03 -3.65 4.09
CA GLY A 179 -12.47 -2.77 3.06
C GLY A 179 -11.25 -1.94 3.50
N LYS A 180 -10.83 -2.03 4.78
CA LYS A 180 -9.70 -1.29 5.32
C LYS A 180 -8.44 -2.14 5.40
N TYR A 181 -7.28 -1.48 5.34
CA TYR A 181 -5.96 -2.15 5.31
C TYR A 181 -5.02 -1.63 6.40
N LEU A 182 -4.14 -2.51 6.84
CA LEU A 182 -3.07 -2.25 7.79
C LEU A 182 -1.71 -2.43 7.12
N CYS A 183 -0.79 -1.51 7.40
CA CYS A 183 0.61 -1.71 7.05
C CYS A 183 1.22 -2.83 7.92
N SER A 184 2.34 -3.41 7.48
CA SER A 184 3.04 -4.46 8.25
C SER A 184 3.33 -4.06 9.70
N GLY A 185 3.80 -2.84 9.93
CA GLY A 185 4.12 -2.36 11.28
C GLY A 185 2.89 -2.33 12.20
N CYS A 186 1.77 -1.79 11.75
CA CYS A 186 0.54 -1.75 12.56
C CYS A 186 -0.08 -3.14 12.77
N LYS A 187 0.05 -4.04 11.78
CA LYS A 187 -0.39 -5.43 11.95
C LYS A 187 0.39 -6.13 13.06
N ASP A 188 1.72 -5.94 13.10
CA ASP A 188 2.57 -6.53 14.12
C ASP A 188 2.30 -5.91 15.49
N GLN A 189 2.06 -4.59 15.57
CA GLN A 189 1.62 -3.93 16.79
C GLN A 189 0.32 -4.53 17.32
N ILE A 190 -0.73 -4.64 16.50
CA ILE A 190 -2.02 -5.21 16.93
C ILE A 190 -1.86 -6.66 17.42
N LYS A 191 -1.02 -7.47 16.76
CA LYS A 191 -0.72 -8.82 17.23
C LYS A 191 -0.08 -8.82 18.62
N ILE A 192 0.86 -7.90 18.87
CA ILE A 192 1.50 -7.75 20.18
C ILE A 192 0.45 -7.33 21.21
N THR A 193 -0.37 -6.31 20.93
CA THR A 193 -1.38 -5.83 21.88
C THR A 193 -2.46 -6.88 22.17
N CYS A 194 -2.93 -7.63 21.16
CA CYS A 194 -3.88 -8.72 21.36
C CYS A 194 -3.27 -9.87 22.18
N ASN A 195 -1.99 -10.18 22.00
CA ASN A 195 -1.30 -11.18 22.81
C ASN A 195 -1.12 -10.75 24.28
N ILE A 196 -1.05 -9.44 24.55
CA ILE A 196 -0.92 -8.90 25.92
C ILE A 196 -2.29 -8.77 26.59
N LEU A 197 -3.33 -8.36 25.85
CA LEU A 197 -4.68 -8.11 26.38
C LEU A 197 -5.58 -9.35 26.41
N SER A 198 -5.13 -10.47 25.82
CA SER A 198 -5.69 -11.80 26.09
C SER A 198 -4.65 -12.60 26.88
N PRO A 199 -4.47 -12.34 28.19
CA PRO A 199 -3.80 -13.34 29.01
C PRO A 199 -4.59 -14.62 28.83
N LYS A 200 -3.91 -15.70 28.40
CA LYS A 200 -4.48 -17.04 28.45
C LYS A 200 -5.08 -17.18 29.84
N GLU A 201 -6.40 -17.26 29.94
CA GLU A 201 -7.01 -17.70 31.20
C GLU A 201 -6.26 -18.97 31.61
N PRO A 202 -5.71 -19.03 32.83
CA PRO A 202 -5.07 -20.23 33.31
C PRO A 202 -6.11 -21.34 33.16
N GLN A 203 -5.82 -22.31 32.28
CA GLN A 203 -6.69 -23.44 32.06
C GLN A 203 -6.93 -24.09 33.42
N SER A 204 -8.12 -23.86 33.97
CA SER A 204 -8.55 -24.54 35.18
C SER A 204 -8.49 -26.03 34.88
N PRO A 205 -7.89 -26.85 35.75
CA PRO A 205 -7.84 -28.28 35.54
C PRO A 205 -9.28 -28.83 35.51
N VAL A 206 -9.60 -29.38 34.35
CA VAL A 206 -10.58 -30.43 34.07
C VAL A 206 -11.37 -30.90 35.31
N SER A 207 -12.63 -30.44 35.42
CA SER A 207 -13.65 -31.17 36.18
C SER A 207 -14.50 -31.94 35.17
N THR A 208 -14.33 -33.25 35.22
CA THR A 208 -15.10 -34.28 34.50
C THR A 208 -16.58 -34.30 34.89
N CYS A 209 -17.39 -34.85 33.98
CA CYS A 209 -18.82 -35.21 34.08
C CYS A 209 -19.79 -34.05 33.78
N SER A 210 -20.77 -34.16 32.88
CA SER A 210 -21.54 -35.34 32.49
C SER A 210 -21.96 -35.31 31.03
N HIS A 211 -21.94 -36.51 30.46
CA HIS A 211 -22.61 -36.90 29.22
C HIS A 211 -24.13 -36.75 29.43
N GLU A 212 -24.80 -35.87 28.69
CA GLU A 212 -26.24 -35.98 28.49
C GLU A 212 -26.53 -35.97 26.99
N SER A 213 -26.71 -37.19 26.50
CA SER A 213 -27.18 -37.48 25.15
C SER A 213 -28.66 -37.19 25.08
N VAL A 214 -29.07 -36.18 24.32
CA VAL A 214 -30.44 -36.10 23.80
C VAL A 214 -30.38 -35.98 22.28
N HIS A 215 -30.83 -37.07 21.66
CA HIS A 215 -31.12 -37.22 20.25
C HIS A 215 -32.23 -36.27 19.75
N ARG A 216 -32.31 -36.21 18.41
CA ARG A 216 -33.45 -35.80 17.55
C ARG A 216 -33.43 -34.29 17.29
N GLY A 217 -33.09 -33.80 16.10
CA GLY A 217 -33.48 -34.28 14.79
C GLY A 217 -34.53 -33.33 14.25
N SER A 218 -34.21 -32.59 13.18
CA SER A 218 -35.20 -32.14 12.19
C SER A 218 -34.48 -31.50 11.01
N ARG A 219 -34.43 -32.27 9.93
CA ARG A 219 -34.45 -31.75 8.57
C ARG A 219 -35.81 -31.08 8.38
N ILE A 220 -35.83 -29.83 7.94
CA ILE A 220 -36.95 -29.32 7.16
C ILE A 220 -36.34 -28.81 5.86
N SER A 221 -36.44 -29.67 4.87
CA SER A 221 -36.52 -29.27 3.47
C SER A 221 -37.89 -28.64 3.23
N ASP A 222 -37.91 -27.65 2.34
CA ASP A 222 -39.02 -27.29 1.44
C ASP A 222 -40.33 -26.77 2.05
N LEU A 223 -40.76 -25.61 1.51
CA LEU A 223 -42.10 -25.20 1.06
C LEU A 223 -42.04 -23.67 0.84
N LEU A 224 -41.82 -23.21 -0.40
CA LEU A 224 -42.85 -22.84 -1.38
C LEU A 224 -43.80 -21.74 -0.91
N SER A 225 -43.74 -20.57 -1.57
CA SER A 225 -44.83 -19.98 -2.35
C SER A 225 -44.39 -18.72 -3.07
#